data_AF-A0A938V861-F1
#
_entry.id   AF-A0A938V861-F1
#
_cell.length_a   1.000
_cell.length_b   1.000
_cell.length_c   1.000
_cell.angle_alpha   90.00
_cell.angle_beta   90.00
_cell.angle_gamma   90.00
#
_symmetry.space_group_name_H-M   'P 1'
#
loop_
_entity.id
_entity.type
_entity.pdbx_description
1 polymer ?
#
loop_
_entity_poly.entity_id
_entity_poly.type
_entity_poly.pdbx_seq_one_letter_code
_entity_poly.pdbx_strand_id
1 'polypeptide(L)'
;MISSNSEILFLYDAQMCNPNGDMDNENKPRMDYDTSTNLVSDVRLKRYIRDYLESIKGREIFITAKAKNAKERNKQIEDGKLNHTDLIDVRLFGAVTAEKNRAKGHYTEERHGKQDNDQ
;
A
#
# COMPACT_ATOMS: atom_id res chain seq x y z
N MET A 1 9.88 13.54 8.18
CA MET A 1 9.37 12.43 9.02
C MET A 1 8.14 12.93 9.75
N ILE A 2 7.15 12.08 10.02
CA ILE A 2 5.93 12.50 10.73
C ILE A 2 6.29 12.71 12.21
N SER A 3 5.84 13.82 12.81
CA SER A 3 6.20 14.20 14.19
C SER A 3 5.22 13.69 15.25
N SER A 4 4.02 13.29 14.86
CA SER A 4 2.95 12.84 15.77
C SER A 4 2.08 11.77 15.12
N ASN A 5 1.52 10.90 15.94
CA ASN A 5 0.51 9.94 15.49
C ASN A 5 -0.86 10.62 15.41
N SER A 6 -1.69 10.16 14.49
CA SER A 6 -3.05 10.67 14.30
C SER A 6 -4.03 9.54 14.12
N GLU A 7 -5.23 9.72 14.67
CA GLU A 7 -6.37 8.84 14.44
C GLU A 7 -7.43 9.60 13.63
N ILE A 8 -8.11 8.89 12.73
CA ILE A 8 -9.09 9.48 11.82
C ILE A 8 -10.36 8.63 11.87
N LEU A 9 -11.50 9.28 12.19
CA LEU A 9 -12.81 8.72 11.93
C LEU A 9 -13.23 9.09 10.51
N PHE A 10 -13.26 8.11 9.61
CA PHE A 10 -13.68 8.31 8.23
C PHE A 10 -15.11 7.78 8.03
N LEU A 11 -16.05 8.70 7.81
CA LEU A 11 -17.44 8.38 7.52
C LEU A 11 -17.74 8.69 6.05
N TYR A 12 -18.39 7.76 5.37
CA TYR A 12 -18.89 7.95 4.01
C TYR A 12 -20.21 7.21 3.85
N ASP A 13 -21.03 7.69 2.94
CA ASP A 13 -22.27 7.05 2.52
C ASP A 13 -22.14 6.44 1.12
N ALA A 14 -23.04 5.52 0.83
CA ALA A 14 -23.06 4.76 -0.41
C ALA A 14 -24.53 4.51 -0.77
N GLN A 15 -24.95 4.96 -1.94
CA GLN A 15 -26.31 4.78 -2.42
C GLN A 15 -26.30 4.05 -3.76
N MET A 16 -27.17 3.03 -3.90
CA MET A 16 -27.34 2.26 -5.14
C MET A 16 -26.03 1.71 -5.71
N CYS A 17 -25.08 1.35 -4.85
CA CYS A 17 -23.79 0.82 -5.26
C CYS A 17 -23.38 -0.37 -4.40
N ASN A 18 -22.37 -1.11 -4.86
CA ASN A 18 -21.75 -2.17 -4.09
C ASN A 18 -20.44 -1.64 -3.45
N PRO A 19 -20.44 -1.30 -2.15
CA PRO A 19 -19.27 -0.71 -1.52
C PRO A 19 -18.11 -1.69 -1.37
N ASN A 20 -18.41 -2.98 -1.20
CA ASN A 20 -17.43 -4.06 -1.08
C ASN A 20 -18.07 -5.40 -1.49
N GLY A 21 -17.67 -5.92 -2.65
CA GLY A 21 -18.25 -7.14 -3.19
C GLY A 21 -17.78 -8.41 -2.47
N ASP A 22 -18.68 -9.39 -2.39
CA ASP A 22 -18.37 -10.71 -1.89
C ASP A 22 -18.10 -11.70 -3.04
N MET A 23 -16.86 -12.17 -3.15
CA MET A 23 -16.44 -13.10 -4.21
C MET A 23 -17.19 -14.43 -4.15
N ASP A 24 -17.58 -14.87 -2.94
CA ASP A 24 -18.24 -16.15 -2.73
C ASP A 24 -19.77 -16.07 -2.88
N ASN A 25 -20.32 -14.86 -3.05
CA ASN A 25 -21.76 -14.62 -3.12
C ASN A 25 -22.13 -13.71 -4.30
N GLU A 26 -21.74 -14.12 -5.51
CA GLU A 26 -22.12 -13.47 -6.77
C GLU A 26 -21.80 -11.96 -6.82
N ASN A 27 -20.76 -11.53 -6.10
CA ASN A 27 -20.39 -10.13 -5.97
C ASN A 27 -21.52 -9.24 -5.40
N LYS A 28 -22.39 -9.79 -4.53
CA LYS A 28 -23.31 -8.99 -3.71
C LYS A 28 -22.52 -8.14 -2.69
N PRO A 29 -23.12 -7.10 -2.10
CA PRO A 29 -22.51 -6.42 -0.96
C PRO A 29 -22.13 -7.41 0.13
N ARG A 30 -20.90 -7.30 0.63
CA ARG A 30 -20.44 -8.09 1.76
C ARG A 30 -21.19 -7.64 3.00
N MET A 31 -21.86 -8.58 3.65
CA MET A 31 -22.74 -8.33 4.79
C MET A 31 -22.30 -9.15 5.99
N ASP A 32 -22.43 -8.57 7.16
CA ASP A 32 -22.57 -9.31 8.41
C ASP A 32 -24.06 -9.60 8.60
N TYR A 33 -24.43 -10.88 8.52
CA TYR A 33 -25.84 -11.30 8.61
C TYR A 33 -26.38 -11.29 10.04
N ASP A 34 -25.53 -11.35 11.06
CA ASP A 34 -25.97 -11.32 12.46
C ASP A 34 -26.37 -9.90 12.87
N THR A 35 -25.60 -8.91 12.41
CA THR A 35 -25.84 -7.49 12.71
C THR A 35 -26.65 -6.76 11.63
N SER A 36 -26.87 -7.41 10.47
CA SER A 36 -27.50 -6.81 9.29
C SER A 36 -26.76 -5.55 8.79
N THR A 37 -25.43 -5.52 8.92
CA THR A 37 -24.60 -4.39 8.49
C THR A 37 -23.76 -4.72 7.26
N ASN A 38 -23.43 -3.72 6.45
CA ASN A 38 -22.46 -3.86 5.36
C ASN A 38 -21.03 -3.88 5.93
N LEU A 39 -20.19 -4.78 5.40
CA LEU A 39 -18.78 -4.87 5.77
C LEU A 39 -17.90 -4.34 4.64
N VAL A 40 -17.12 -3.31 4.94
CA VAL A 40 -16.12 -2.77 4.03
C VAL A 40 -14.73 -3.00 4.59
N SER A 41 -13.94 -3.79 3.88
CA SER A 41 -12.59 -4.12 4.31
C SER A 41 -11.64 -2.93 4.12
N ASP A 42 -10.60 -2.90 4.95
CA ASP A 42 -9.49 -1.98 4.80
C ASP A 42 -8.81 -2.16 3.42
N VAL A 43 -8.69 -3.39 2.91
CA VAL A 43 -8.16 -3.68 1.57
C VAL A 43 -8.99 -2.97 0.49
N ARG A 44 -10.32 -2.97 0.61
CA ARG A 44 -11.22 -2.29 -0.33
C ARG A 44 -11.03 -0.77 -0.31
N LEU A 45 -10.89 -0.18 0.88
CA LEU A 45 -10.63 1.25 1.02
C LEU A 45 -9.25 1.63 0.49
N LYS A 46 -8.21 0.86 0.84
CA LYS A 46 -6.85 1.05 0.33
C LYS A 46 -6.80 0.96 -1.19
N ARG A 47 -7.60 0.11 -1.82
CA ARG A 47 -7.74 0.05 -3.30
C ARG A 47 -8.27 1.38 -3.85
N TYR A 48 -9.36 1.90 -3.29
CA TYR A 48 -9.92 3.18 -3.72
C TYR A 48 -8.90 4.33 -3.64
N ILE A 49 -8.15 4.39 -2.53
CA ILE A 49 -7.09 5.39 -2.35
C ILE A 49 -5.99 5.24 -3.41
N ARG A 50 -5.54 4.00 -3.67
CA ARG A 50 -4.51 3.75 -4.71
C ARG A 50 -5.00 4.15 -6.10
N ASP A 51 -6.22 3.77 -6.46
CA ASP A 51 -6.78 4.08 -7.77
C ASP A 51 -6.93 5.60 -7.96
N TYR A 52 -7.33 6.33 -6.91
CA TYR A 52 -7.34 7.80 -6.92
C TYR A 52 -5.94 8.39 -7.06
N LEU A 53 -4.95 7.87 -6.34
CA LEU A 53 -3.56 8.33 -6.42
C LEU A 53 -2.96 8.11 -7.82
N GLU A 54 -3.19 6.95 -8.45
CA GLU A 54 -2.74 6.66 -9.82
C GLU A 54 -3.49 7.50 -10.85
N SER A 55 -4.82 7.37 -10.91
CA SER A 55 -5.62 7.89 -12.03
C SER A 55 -5.91 9.39 -11.96
N ILE A 56 -6.07 9.94 -10.75
CA ILE A 56 -6.46 11.35 -10.56
C ILE A 56 -5.26 12.21 -10.16
N LYS A 57 -4.35 11.67 -9.34
CA LYS A 57 -3.16 12.42 -8.88
C LYS A 57 -1.90 12.12 -9.67
N GLY A 58 -1.92 11.17 -10.62
CA GLY A 58 -0.78 10.83 -11.46
C GLY A 58 0.43 10.36 -10.65
N ARG A 59 0.22 9.70 -9.51
CA ARG A 59 1.29 9.17 -8.66
C ARG A 59 1.66 7.77 -9.09
N GLU A 60 2.96 7.48 -9.06
CA GLU A 60 3.46 6.12 -9.21
C GLU A 60 3.11 5.29 -7.97
N ILE A 61 2.53 4.12 -8.20
CA ILE A 61 2.12 3.17 -7.16
C ILE A 61 2.61 1.76 -7.48
N PHE A 62 2.76 0.93 -6.45
CA PHE A 62 3.20 -0.45 -6.60
C PHE A 62 2.06 -1.40 -7.01
N ILE A 63 0.88 -1.24 -6.42
CA ILE A 63 -0.26 -2.13 -6.68
C ILE A 63 -1.16 -1.54 -7.77
N THR A 64 -0.70 -1.61 -9.02
CA THR A 64 -1.46 -1.16 -10.21
C THR A 64 -2.42 -2.23 -10.72
N ALA A 65 -3.43 -1.81 -11.51
CA ALA A 65 -4.28 -2.76 -12.26
C ALA A 65 -3.54 -3.44 -13.43
N LYS A 66 -2.40 -2.89 -13.85
CA LYS A 66 -1.61 -3.33 -15.02
C LYS A 66 -0.74 -4.56 -14.74
N ALA A 67 -0.32 -4.77 -13.49
CA ALA A 67 0.51 -5.91 -13.09
C ALA A 67 -0.26 -6.91 -12.25
N LYS A 68 -0.43 -8.13 -12.78
CA LYS A 68 -1.22 -9.19 -12.16
C LYS A 68 -0.43 -9.99 -11.12
N ASN A 69 0.88 -10.10 -11.29
CA ASN A 69 1.75 -10.91 -10.41
C ASN A 69 2.96 -10.14 -9.88
N ALA A 70 3.67 -10.73 -8.91
CA ALA A 70 4.83 -10.12 -8.28
C ALA A 70 5.98 -9.86 -9.28
N LYS A 71 6.14 -10.71 -10.29
CA LYS A 71 7.20 -10.56 -11.30
C LYS A 71 6.97 -9.33 -12.18
N GLU A 72 5.73 -9.12 -12.63
CA GLU A 72 5.34 -7.94 -13.40
C GLU A 72 5.48 -6.66 -12.58
N ARG A 73 5.10 -6.70 -11.29
CA ARG A 73 5.28 -5.56 -10.38
C ARG A 73 6.74 -5.19 -10.19
N ASN A 74 7.64 -6.17 -10.04
CA ASN A 74 9.07 -5.89 -9.92
C ASN A 74 9.63 -5.30 -11.21
N LYS A 75 9.17 -5.76 -12.38
CA LYS A 75 9.57 -5.20 -13.66
C LYS A 75 9.19 -3.73 -13.80
N GLN A 76 8.01 -3.32 -13.30
CA GLN A 76 7.58 -1.91 -13.31
C GLN A 76 8.56 -1.01 -12.54
N ILE A 77 9.08 -1.50 -11.41
CA ILE A 77 10.07 -0.80 -10.60
C ILE A 77 11.40 -0.68 -11.33
N GLU A 78 11.88 -1.79 -11.91
CA GLU A 78 13.15 -1.86 -12.66
C GLU A 78 13.12 -0.94 -13.89
N ASP A 79 12.05 -1.01 -14.69
CA ASP A 79 11.88 -0.21 -15.92
C ASP A 79 11.83 1.31 -15.58
N GLY A 80 11.18 1.67 -14.47
CA GLY A 80 11.09 3.05 -13.98
C GLY A 80 12.34 3.54 -13.24
N LYS A 81 13.32 2.66 -12.95
CA LYS A 81 14.44 2.92 -12.04
C LYS A 81 14.00 3.49 -10.69
N LEU A 82 12.85 3.04 -10.20
CA LEU A 82 12.28 3.48 -8.93
C LEU A 82 12.75 2.56 -7.81
N ASN A 83 12.71 3.04 -6.56
CA ASN A 83 12.82 2.20 -5.37
C ASN A 83 11.43 2.03 -4.75
N HIS A 84 11.28 1.03 -3.88
CA HIS A 84 10.04 0.83 -3.12
C HIS A 84 9.65 2.07 -2.29
N THR A 85 10.63 2.84 -1.82
CA THR A 85 10.42 4.08 -1.08
C THR A 85 9.94 5.24 -1.94
N ASP A 86 10.05 5.16 -3.27
CA ASP A 86 9.58 6.21 -4.18
C ASP A 86 8.07 6.07 -4.46
N LEU A 87 7.51 4.88 -4.19
CA LEU A 87 6.11 4.54 -4.42
C LEU A 87 5.25 4.93 -3.23
N ILE A 88 4.25 5.79 -3.46
CA ILE A 88 3.50 6.41 -2.37
C ILE A 88 2.65 5.40 -1.60
N ASP A 89 2.08 4.40 -2.28
CA ASP A 89 1.25 3.39 -1.62
C ASP A 89 2.07 2.42 -0.77
N VAL A 90 3.34 2.17 -1.13
CA VAL A 90 4.29 1.42 -0.31
C VAL A 90 4.66 2.20 0.94
N ARG A 91 4.91 3.50 0.82
CA ARG A 91 5.17 4.36 1.97
C ARG A 91 3.99 4.47 2.93
N LEU A 92 2.76 4.43 2.41
CA LEU A 92 1.54 4.57 3.21
C LEU A 92 1.08 3.24 3.83
N PHE A 93 1.15 2.14 3.08
CA PHE A 93 0.53 0.86 3.46
C PHE A 93 1.50 -0.30 3.62
N GLY A 94 2.79 -0.08 3.30
CA GLY A 94 3.78 -1.13 3.19
C GLY A 94 3.60 -2.01 1.94
N ALA A 95 4.61 -2.82 1.67
CA ALA A 95 4.56 -3.88 0.67
C ALA A 95 5.47 -5.04 1.09
N VAL A 96 5.07 -6.26 0.72
CA VAL A 96 5.92 -7.45 0.86
C VAL A 96 6.60 -7.72 -0.47
N THR A 97 7.92 -7.72 -0.47
CA THR A 97 8.74 -7.95 -1.66
C THR A 97 9.67 -9.12 -1.39
N ALA A 98 9.79 -10.01 -2.37
CA ALA A 98 10.74 -11.11 -2.32
C ALA A 98 12.05 -10.64 -2.95
N GLU A 99 13.04 -10.34 -2.12
CA GLU A 99 14.39 -10.08 -2.61
C GLU A 99 15.02 -11.38 -3.12
N LYS A 100 15.61 -11.34 -4.32
CA LYS A 100 16.33 -12.48 -4.91
C LYS A 100 17.71 -12.73 -4.26
N ASN A 101 18.22 -11.82 -3.43
CA ASN A 101 19.55 -11.91 -2.82
C ASN A 101 19.51 -11.55 -1.32
N ARG A 102 19.42 -12.57 -0.45
CA ARG A 102 19.50 -12.44 1.03
C ARG A 102 20.90 -12.08 1.56
N ALA A 103 21.72 -11.33 0.82
CA ALA A 103 23.10 -11.04 1.23
C ALA A 103 23.29 -9.63 1.82
N LYS A 104 22.37 -8.68 1.62
CA LYS A 104 22.48 -7.32 2.17
C LYS A 104 21.11 -6.77 2.54
N GLY A 105 20.66 -7.08 3.75
CA GLY A 105 19.49 -6.42 4.34
C GLY A 105 19.79 -4.93 4.54
N HIS A 106 18.95 -4.08 3.97
CA HIS A 106 19.05 -2.61 4.01
C HIS A 106 18.61 -1.99 5.36
N TYR A 107 18.99 -2.59 6.49
CA TYR A 107 18.72 -2.02 7.81
C TYR A 107 19.91 -2.22 8.74
N THR A 108 20.89 -1.33 8.62
CA THR A 108 21.71 -0.77 9.70
C THR A 108 22.59 0.29 9.04
N GLU A 109 22.14 1.56 9.05
CA GLU A 109 23.11 2.64 8.96
C GLU A 109 23.92 2.61 10.26
N GLU A 110 25.11 2.03 10.19
CA GLU A 110 26.14 2.22 11.20
C GLU A 110 26.39 3.72 11.31
N ARG A 111 26.00 4.30 12.45
CA ARG A 111 26.47 5.63 12.84
C ARG A 111 27.98 5.54 12.99
N HIS A 112 28.71 5.94 11.95
CA HIS A 112 30.12 6.27 12.06
C HIS A 112 30.25 7.53 12.93
N GLY A 113 30.36 7.32 14.25
CA GLY A 113 30.99 8.31 15.12
C GLY A 113 32.47 8.32 14.78
N LYS A 114 32.93 9.37 14.07
CA LYS A 114 34.34 9.75 14.10
C LYS A 114 34.65 10.14 15.56
N GLN A 115 35.38 9.28 16.26
CA GLN A 115 36.22 9.77 17.34
C GLN A 115 37.48 10.30 16.66
N ASP A 116 37.50 11.62 16.50
CA ASP A 116 38.72 12.35 16.19
C ASP A 116 39.67 12.13 17.37
N ASN A 117 40.74 11.38 17.12
CA ASN A 117 41.94 11.38 17.94
C ASN A 117 42.66 12.71 17.66
N ASP A 118 42.67 13.62 18.63
CA ASP A 118 43.66 14.69 18.71
C ASP A 118 44.02 14.92 20.19
N GLN A 119 45.27 14.55 20.50
CA GLN A 119 46.19 14.99 21.56
C GLN A 119 45.76 14.91 23.04
#